data_AF-A0A098PUA9-F1
#
_entry.id   AF-A0A098PUA9-F1
#
_cell.length_a   1.000
_cell.length_b   1.000
_cell.length_c   1.000
_cell.angle_alpha   90.00
_cell.angle_beta   90.00
_cell.angle_gamma   90.00
#
_symmetry.space_group_name_H-M   'P 1'
#
loop_
_entity.id
_entity.type
_entity.pdbx_description
1 polymer ?
#
loop_
_entity_poly.entity_id
_entity_poly.type
_entity_poly.pdbx_seq_one_letter_code
_entity_poly.pdbx_strand_id
1 'polypeptide(L)'
;ERIGVWLERLQRLLTQRPKDKQKLDALHAPEVECMSKGKARTQDEFGVKVGIAVSACKGLIVGARSFPGNPYDGDTLAEQLEQTRGLLQDVNVIAQVAIVDLGYRGREVDGVQILHRGKAKTLTRRQWGWINRRPAVEPVIGHLKQDCRLNRCHLKGAEGDALHVLGCAAGYNLRWLLRWIAFLRAWLQAMRARSSTSSSAVWQRTMAFGA
;
A
#
# COMPACT_ATOMS: atom_id res chain seq x y z
N GLU A 1 32.16 -20.07 15.42
CA GLU A 1 30.98 -19.19 15.55
C GLU A 1 29.73 -19.67 14.81
N ARG A 2 29.77 -20.07 13.52
CA ARG A 2 28.56 -20.44 12.75
C ARG A 2 27.69 -21.56 13.36
N ILE A 3 28.27 -22.63 13.93
CA ILE A 3 27.48 -23.76 14.46
C ILE A 3 26.76 -23.39 15.77
N GLY A 4 27.38 -22.58 16.63
CA GLY A 4 26.81 -22.19 17.93
C GLY A 4 25.45 -21.50 17.79
N VAL A 5 25.33 -20.57 16.84
CA VAL A 5 24.07 -19.87 16.54
C VAL A 5 22.97 -20.84 16.08
N TRP A 6 23.32 -21.86 15.29
CA TRP A 6 22.35 -22.87 14.85
C TRP A 6 21.93 -23.79 15.99
N LEU A 7 22.87 -24.19 16.86
CA LEU A 7 22.57 -25.00 18.04
C LEU A 7 21.65 -24.24 19.01
N GLU A 8 21.92 -22.96 19.25
CA GLU A 8 21.07 -22.11 20.08
C GLU A 8 19.64 -22.00 19.51
N ARG A 9 19.52 -21.77 18.20
CA ARG A 9 18.22 -21.72 17.50
C ARG A 9 17.47 -23.05 17.57
N LEU A 10 18.16 -24.17 17.36
CA LEU A 10 17.59 -25.52 17.46
C LEU A 10 17.13 -25.81 18.88
N GLN A 11 17.95 -25.46 19.88
CA GLN A 11 17.59 -25.62 21.29
C GLN A 11 16.34 -24.80 21.63
N ARG A 12 16.28 -23.53 21.22
CA ARG A 12 15.08 -22.68 21.39
C ARG A 12 13.84 -23.32 20.76
N LEU A 13 13.96 -23.84 19.54
CA LEU A 13 12.87 -24.51 18.82
C LEU A 13 12.40 -25.80 19.50
N LEU A 14 13.30 -26.54 20.17
CA LEU A 14 12.95 -27.73 20.94
C LEU A 14 12.31 -27.39 22.30
N THR A 15 12.72 -26.29 22.93
CA THR A 15 12.24 -25.91 24.26
C THR A 15 10.98 -25.04 24.25
N GLN A 16 10.69 -24.36 23.14
CA GLN A 16 9.55 -23.45 23.06
C GLN A 16 8.20 -24.19 23.14
N ARG A 17 7.26 -23.61 23.88
CA ARG A 17 5.91 -24.14 24.09
C ARG A 17 4.86 -23.34 23.32
N PRO A 18 3.66 -23.90 23.08
CA PRO A 18 2.61 -23.24 22.30
C PRO A 18 2.16 -21.86 22.79
N LYS A 19 2.39 -21.49 24.06
CA LYS A 19 2.00 -20.18 24.62
C LYS A 19 3.18 -19.25 24.89
N ASP A 20 4.39 -19.66 24.54
CA ASP A 20 5.57 -18.82 24.76
C ASP A 20 5.51 -17.59 23.84
N LYS A 21 5.97 -16.45 24.38
CA LYS A 21 6.11 -15.20 23.62
C LYS A 21 7.40 -15.27 22.79
N GLN A 22 7.40 -14.58 21.65
CA GLN A 22 8.55 -14.52 20.73
C GLN A 22 9.05 -15.94 20.38
N LYS A 23 8.25 -16.70 19.63
CA LYS A 23 8.68 -18.01 19.16
C LYS A 23 9.65 -17.88 17.99
N LEU A 24 10.46 -18.91 17.81
CA LEU A 24 11.25 -19.06 16.59
C LEU A 24 10.40 -19.78 15.55
N ASP A 25 9.91 -19.03 14.56
CA ASP A 25 9.09 -19.57 13.46
C ASP A 25 9.93 -20.02 12.26
N ALA A 26 11.09 -19.40 12.02
CA ALA A 26 12.00 -19.77 10.94
C ALA A 26 13.46 -19.85 11.41
N LEU A 27 14.09 -21.02 11.24
CA LEU A 27 15.50 -21.24 11.60
C LEU A 27 16.46 -20.27 10.88
N HIS A 28 16.19 -19.98 9.61
CA HIS A 28 17.06 -19.14 8.77
C HIS A 28 16.81 -17.64 8.94
N ALA A 29 15.67 -17.25 9.50
CA ALA A 29 15.23 -15.86 9.68
C ALA A 29 14.48 -15.72 11.03
N PRO A 30 15.20 -15.66 12.16
CA PRO A 30 14.60 -15.62 13.50
C PRO A 30 13.75 -14.36 13.77
N GLU A 31 13.88 -13.33 12.94
CA GLU A 31 13.11 -12.09 12.97
C GLU A 31 11.70 -12.22 12.39
N VAL A 32 11.40 -13.30 11.64
CA VAL A 32 10.08 -13.50 11.03
C VAL A 32 9.04 -13.74 12.10
N GLU A 33 7.92 -13.01 12.00
CA GLU A 33 6.80 -13.14 12.93
C GLU A 33 5.68 -13.96 12.32
N CYS A 34 5.03 -14.78 13.15
CA CYS A 34 3.77 -15.42 12.84
C CYS A 34 2.58 -14.53 13.29
N MET A 35 1.68 -14.24 12.36
CA MET A 35 0.46 -13.46 12.57
C MET A 35 -0.77 -14.31 12.26
N SER A 36 -1.59 -14.60 13.27
CA SER A 36 -2.82 -15.34 13.07
C SER A 36 -3.86 -14.51 12.33
N LYS A 37 -4.36 -15.07 11.23
CA LYS A 37 -5.34 -14.45 10.34
C LYS A 37 -6.79 -14.70 10.73
N GLY A 38 -7.04 -15.71 11.56
CA GLY A 38 -8.41 -16.13 11.92
C GLY A 38 -9.23 -16.64 10.72
N LYS A 39 -8.58 -17.05 9.62
CA LYS A 39 -9.25 -17.58 8.42
C LYS A 39 -9.03 -19.08 8.31
N ALA A 40 -10.10 -19.85 8.05
CA ALA A 40 -10.06 -21.31 8.02
C ALA A 40 -9.03 -21.88 7.02
N ARG A 41 -8.89 -21.27 5.83
CA ARG A 41 -7.98 -21.75 4.76
C ARG A 41 -6.52 -21.34 4.97
N THR A 42 -6.25 -20.26 5.67
CA THR A 42 -4.90 -19.75 5.93
C THR A 42 -4.90 -19.19 7.33
N GLN A 43 -4.53 -20.06 8.28
CA GLN A 43 -4.64 -19.78 9.70
C GLN A 43 -3.66 -18.71 10.15
N ASP A 44 -2.44 -18.72 9.58
CA ASP A 44 -1.38 -17.79 9.89
C ASP A 44 -0.71 -17.20 8.63
N GLU A 45 -0.21 -15.97 8.75
CA GLU A 45 0.76 -15.37 7.82
C GLU A 45 2.11 -15.21 8.51
N PHE A 46 3.18 -15.42 7.76
CA PHE A 46 4.54 -15.22 8.24
C PHE A 46 5.14 -13.99 7.57
N GLY A 47 5.75 -13.11 8.37
CA GLY A 47 6.42 -11.91 7.89
C GLY A 47 6.25 -10.75 8.85
N VAL A 48 6.54 -9.54 8.36
CA VAL A 48 6.41 -8.30 9.15
C VAL A 48 5.11 -7.59 8.78
N LYS A 49 4.48 -6.97 9.78
CA LYS A 49 3.27 -6.16 9.56
C LYS A 49 3.60 -4.93 8.71
N VAL A 50 2.70 -4.56 7.81
CA VAL A 50 2.89 -3.43 6.90
C VAL A 50 1.69 -2.49 6.94
N GLY A 51 1.94 -1.20 7.14
CA GLY A 51 0.95 -0.14 6.97
C GLY A 51 1.07 0.53 5.61
N ILE A 52 -0.05 0.70 4.92
CA ILE A 52 -0.13 1.38 3.62
C ILE A 52 -1.08 2.57 3.75
N ALA A 53 -0.58 3.77 3.45
CA ALA A 53 -1.36 5.00 3.39
C ALA A 53 -1.62 5.37 1.93
N VAL A 54 -2.90 5.57 1.60
CA VAL A 54 -3.35 5.86 0.23
C VAL A 54 -4.13 7.17 0.21
N SER A 55 -3.90 7.98 -0.80
CA SER A 55 -4.67 9.20 -1.05
C SER A 55 -6.16 8.88 -1.25
N ALA A 56 -7.04 9.60 -0.55
CA ALA A 56 -8.48 9.32 -0.51
C ALA A 56 -9.18 9.42 -1.88
N CYS A 57 -8.64 10.20 -2.82
CA CYS A 57 -9.29 10.49 -4.10
C CYS A 57 -8.75 9.65 -5.27
N LYS A 58 -7.44 9.44 -5.35
CA LYS A 58 -6.79 8.92 -6.57
C LYS A 58 -6.17 7.53 -6.40
N GLY A 59 -6.13 6.98 -5.19
CA GLY A 59 -5.53 5.67 -4.96
C GLY A 59 -3.99 5.67 -5.01
N LEU A 60 -3.35 6.85 -5.06
CA LEU A 60 -1.89 6.96 -4.99
C LEU A 60 -1.40 6.61 -3.58
N ILE A 61 -0.38 5.76 -3.49
CA ILE A 61 0.25 5.43 -2.20
C ILE A 61 1.15 6.59 -1.79
N VAL A 62 0.95 7.09 -0.57
CA VAL A 62 1.69 8.22 0.00
C VAL A 62 2.49 7.84 1.25
N GLY A 63 2.29 6.62 1.76
CA GLY A 63 3.08 6.06 2.84
C GLY A 63 3.04 4.54 2.80
N ALA A 64 4.16 3.91 3.17
CA ALA A 64 4.32 2.46 3.16
C ALA A 64 5.41 2.07 4.18
N ARG A 65 5.00 1.59 5.36
CA ARG A 65 5.91 1.33 6.50
C ARG A 65 5.81 -0.11 6.96
N SER A 66 6.94 -0.73 7.28
CA SER A 66 7.00 -2.00 7.99
C SER A 66 7.00 -1.78 9.51
N PHE A 67 6.40 -2.72 10.25
CA PHE A 67 6.22 -2.67 11.69
C PHE A 67 6.69 -3.99 12.31
N PRO A 68 8.00 -4.14 12.60
CA PRO A 68 8.51 -5.30 13.32
C PRO A 68 8.02 -5.29 14.78
N GLY A 69 8.02 -6.46 15.41
CA GLY A 69 7.52 -6.74 16.75
C GLY A 69 6.04 -7.13 16.83
N ASN A 70 5.36 -7.38 15.71
CA ASN A 70 3.92 -7.62 15.59
C ASN A 70 3.07 -6.69 16.48
N PRO A 71 3.22 -5.35 16.35
CA PRO A 71 2.47 -4.41 17.18
C PRO A 71 0.98 -4.50 16.89
N TYR A 72 0.14 -4.14 17.86
CA TYR A 72 -1.30 -4.03 17.61
C TYR A 72 -1.58 -2.92 16.58
N ASP A 73 -2.50 -3.17 15.65
CA ASP A 73 -2.73 -2.27 14.50
C ASP A 73 -2.98 -0.82 14.94
N GLY A 74 -3.78 -0.63 15.98
CA GLY A 74 -4.09 0.69 16.51
C GLY A 74 -2.88 1.51 16.97
N ASP A 75 -1.80 0.85 17.38
CA ASP A 75 -0.56 1.51 17.84
C ASP A 75 0.34 1.97 16.69
N THR A 76 0.09 1.49 15.46
CA THR A 76 0.93 1.80 14.28
C THR A 76 0.61 3.15 13.62
N LEU A 77 -0.51 3.79 13.97
CA LEU A 77 -1.04 4.94 13.24
C LEU A 77 -0.13 6.17 13.30
N ALA A 78 0.42 6.47 14.48
CA ALA A 78 1.27 7.66 14.67
C ALA A 78 2.53 7.56 13.80
N GLU A 79 3.22 6.43 13.89
CA GLU A 79 4.42 6.13 13.09
C GLU A 79 4.13 6.07 11.58
N GLN A 80 2.98 5.53 11.18
CA GLN A 80 2.57 5.51 9.77
C GLN A 80 2.39 6.94 9.23
N LEU A 81 1.73 7.81 10.02
CA LEU A 81 1.51 9.21 9.64
C LEU A 81 2.81 10.02 9.68
N GLU A 82 3.71 9.75 10.62
CA GLU A 82 5.05 10.33 10.66
C GLU A 82 5.83 10.02 9.38
N GLN A 83 5.89 8.75 8.96
CA GLN A 83 6.54 8.37 7.71
C GLN A 83 5.88 9.06 6.51
N THR A 84 4.54 9.09 6.48
CA THR A 84 3.79 9.73 5.40
C THR A 84 4.10 11.23 5.31
N ARG A 85 4.24 11.92 6.46
CA ARG A 85 4.68 13.33 6.50
C ARG A 85 6.09 13.50 5.94
N GLY A 86 7.03 12.64 6.33
CA GLY A 86 8.39 12.65 5.80
C GLY A 86 8.43 12.48 4.28
N LEU A 87 7.68 11.51 3.74
CA LEU A 87 7.62 11.27 2.29
C LEU A 87 6.95 12.39 1.49
N LEU A 88 6.11 13.22 2.14
CA LEU A 88 5.40 14.33 1.51
C LEU A 88 6.04 15.70 1.78
N GLN A 89 7.18 15.73 2.49
CA GLN A 89 7.83 16.97 2.89
C GLN A 89 8.21 17.84 1.69
N ASP A 90 8.80 17.24 0.65
CA ASP A 90 9.28 17.97 -0.54
C ASP A 90 8.15 18.57 -1.39
N VAL A 91 6.93 18.03 -1.27
CA VAL A 91 5.73 18.55 -1.97
C VAL A 91 4.89 19.48 -1.09
N ASN A 92 5.33 19.77 0.13
CA ASN A 92 4.66 20.62 1.11
C ASN A 92 3.19 20.25 1.36
N VAL A 93 2.90 18.94 1.43
CA VAL A 93 1.55 18.41 1.70
C VAL A 93 1.50 17.80 3.09
N ILE A 94 0.60 18.32 3.93
CA ILE A 94 0.33 17.77 5.26
C ILE A 94 -1.03 17.07 5.26
N ALA A 95 -1.05 15.80 5.67
CA ALA A 95 -2.29 15.05 5.81
C ALA A 95 -3.12 15.58 6.99
N GLN A 96 -4.18 16.32 6.70
CA GLN A 96 -5.09 16.88 7.71
C GLN A 96 -6.12 15.86 8.21
N VAL A 97 -6.44 14.85 7.39
CA VAL A 97 -7.50 13.87 7.66
C VAL A 97 -6.98 12.47 7.35
N ALA A 98 -7.12 11.55 8.30
CA ALA A 98 -6.83 10.13 8.13
C ALA A 98 -8.11 9.31 8.22
N ILE A 99 -8.41 8.51 7.18
CA ILE A 99 -9.58 7.62 7.14
C ILE A 99 -9.09 6.21 7.42
N VAL A 100 -9.50 5.63 8.55
CA VAL A 100 -8.89 4.40 9.09
C VAL A 100 -9.91 3.30 9.38
N ASP A 101 -9.40 2.10 9.65
CA ASP A 101 -10.18 0.98 10.16
C ASP A 101 -10.71 1.19 11.57
N LEU A 102 -11.72 0.39 11.94
CA LEU A 102 -12.27 0.45 13.30
C LEU A 102 -11.22 0.03 14.35
N GLY A 103 -10.21 -0.76 13.98
CA GLY A 103 -9.11 -1.16 14.88
C GLY A 103 -8.31 0.02 15.43
N TYR A 104 -8.37 1.18 14.79
CA TYR A 104 -7.73 2.42 15.23
C TYR A 104 -8.61 3.27 16.15
N ARG A 105 -9.72 2.72 16.65
CA ARG A 105 -10.62 3.44 17.56
C ARG A 105 -9.88 3.86 18.83
N GLY A 106 -10.12 5.10 19.27
CA GLY A 106 -9.55 5.65 20.51
C GLY A 106 -8.11 6.16 20.35
N ARG A 107 -7.58 6.16 19.13
CA ARG A 107 -6.25 6.69 18.82
C ARG A 107 -6.38 8.12 18.31
N GLU A 108 -5.47 8.97 18.77
CA GLU A 108 -5.37 10.38 18.41
C GLU A 108 -3.94 10.68 17.98
N VAL A 109 -3.79 11.54 16.98
CA VAL A 109 -2.49 11.98 16.46
C VAL A 109 -2.58 13.48 16.24
N ASP A 110 -1.64 14.23 16.81
CA ASP A 110 -1.66 15.68 16.79
C ASP A 110 -1.68 16.23 15.37
N GLY A 111 -2.59 17.18 15.13
CA GLY A 111 -2.77 17.83 13.84
C GLY A 111 -3.44 16.99 12.76
N VAL A 112 -3.96 15.78 13.06
CA VAL A 112 -4.68 14.93 12.10
C VAL A 112 -6.05 14.53 12.62
N GLN A 113 -7.09 14.86 11.87
CA GLN A 113 -8.44 14.40 12.16
C GLN A 113 -8.61 12.93 11.75
N ILE A 114 -8.84 12.06 12.71
CA ILE A 114 -9.05 10.62 12.47
C ILE A 114 -10.54 10.31 12.31
N LEU A 115 -10.89 9.76 11.15
CA LEU A 115 -12.23 9.34 10.74
C LEU A 115 -12.32 7.82 10.66
N HIS A 116 -13.32 7.23 11.34
CA HIS A 116 -13.62 5.80 11.26
C HIS A 116 -15.12 5.56 11.47
N ARG A 117 -15.63 4.39 11.07
CA ARG A 117 -17.07 4.05 11.11
C ARG A 117 -17.73 4.24 12.49
N GLY A 118 -16.97 4.02 13.57
CA GLY A 118 -17.42 4.21 14.95
C GLY A 118 -17.81 5.66 15.32
N LYS A 119 -17.45 6.67 14.52
CA LYS A 119 -17.86 8.07 14.72
C LYS A 119 -19.13 8.45 13.94
N ALA A 120 -19.89 7.50 13.39
CA ALA A 120 -21.05 7.75 12.51
C ALA A 120 -21.96 8.90 12.94
N LYS A 121 -22.29 9.02 14.24
CA LYS A 121 -23.18 10.05 14.79
C LYS A 121 -22.62 11.47 14.75
N THR A 122 -21.30 11.65 14.69
CA THR A 122 -20.63 12.96 14.72
C THR A 122 -20.11 13.39 13.34
N LEU A 123 -20.33 12.59 12.30
CA LEU A 123 -19.76 12.82 10.98
C LEU A 123 -20.71 13.59 10.08
N THR A 124 -20.14 14.49 9.29
CA THR A 124 -20.87 15.16 8.20
C THR A 124 -21.17 14.16 7.07
N ARG A 125 -22.17 14.48 6.23
CA ARG A 125 -22.52 13.69 5.04
C ARG A 125 -21.32 13.45 4.10
N ARG A 126 -20.45 14.45 3.96
CA ARG A 126 -19.23 14.38 3.14
C ARG A 126 -18.21 13.40 3.74
N GLN A 127 -17.94 13.51 5.05
CA GLN A 127 -17.04 12.60 5.75
C GLN A 127 -17.56 11.15 5.74
N TRP A 128 -18.88 10.97 5.85
CA TRP A 128 -19.49 9.65 5.69
C TRP A 128 -19.26 9.07 4.30
N GLY A 129 -19.38 9.89 3.25
CA GLY A 129 -19.03 9.50 1.88
C GLY A 129 -17.57 9.05 1.72
N TRP A 130 -16.63 9.69 2.43
CA TRP A 130 -15.22 9.28 2.44
C TRP A 130 -15.01 7.94 3.14
N ILE A 131 -15.66 7.72 4.29
CA ILE A 131 -15.60 6.43 5.00
C ILE A 131 -16.15 5.30 4.13
N ASN A 132 -17.25 5.53 3.43
CA ASN A 132 -17.84 4.52 2.54
C ASN A 132 -16.93 4.15 1.35
N ARG A 133 -16.00 5.04 0.96
CA ARG A 133 -15.00 4.78 -0.09
C ARG A 133 -13.72 4.15 0.43
N ARG A 134 -13.47 4.16 1.73
CA ARG A 134 -12.28 3.58 2.35
C ARG A 134 -11.99 2.13 1.92
N PRO A 135 -12.97 1.23 1.69
CA PRO A 135 -12.68 -0.11 1.17
C PRO A 135 -11.91 -0.14 -0.17
N ALA A 136 -11.82 0.97 -0.89
CA ALA A 136 -10.97 1.10 -2.08
C ALA A 136 -9.46 0.90 -1.80
N VAL A 137 -9.03 0.94 -0.54
CA VAL A 137 -7.66 0.56 -0.15
C VAL A 137 -7.39 -0.94 -0.33
N GLU A 138 -8.42 -1.79 -0.22
CA GLU A 138 -8.28 -3.25 -0.32
C GLU A 138 -7.81 -3.68 -1.72
N PRO A 139 -8.38 -3.18 -2.83
CA PRO A 139 -7.81 -3.38 -4.16
C PRO A 139 -6.35 -2.94 -4.28
N VAL A 140 -5.96 -1.82 -3.67
CA VAL A 140 -4.56 -1.33 -3.70
C VAL A 140 -3.64 -2.34 -3.01
N ILE A 141 -4.03 -2.82 -1.82
CA ILE A 141 -3.29 -3.86 -1.09
C ILE A 141 -3.25 -5.16 -1.89
N GLY A 142 -4.35 -5.54 -2.55
CA GLY A 142 -4.41 -6.69 -3.46
C GLY A 142 -3.40 -6.59 -4.60
N HIS A 143 -3.34 -5.44 -5.27
CA HIS A 143 -2.37 -5.16 -6.33
C HIS A 143 -0.94 -5.12 -5.81
N LEU A 144 -0.68 -4.59 -4.61
CA LEU A 144 0.64 -4.64 -4.00
C LEU A 144 1.10 -6.09 -3.81
N LYS A 145 0.21 -6.94 -3.31
CA LYS A 145 0.46 -8.37 -3.07
C LYS A 145 0.71 -9.13 -4.38
N GLN A 146 -0.13 -8.93 -5.39
CA GLN A 146 -0.09 -9.69 -6.65
C GLN A 146 0.91 -9.12 -7.67
N ASP A 147 0.85 -7.82 -7.95
CA ASP A 147 1.59 -7.17 -9.04
C ASP A 147 2.95 -6.61 -8.60
N CYS A 148 3.08 -6.30 -7.30
CA CYS A 148 4.27 -5.67 -6.73
C CYS A 148 5.02 -6.57 -5.75
N ARG A 149 4.63 -7.86 -5.65
CA ARG A 149 5.31 -8.91 -4.87
C ARG A 149 5.38 -8.67 -3.35
N LEU A 150 4.49 -7.83 -2.80
CA LEU A 150 4.44 -7.57 -1.36
C LEU A 150 4.27 -8.84 -0.52
N ASN A 151 3.71 -9.92 -1.09
CA ASN A 151 3.54 -11.22 -0.43
C ASN A 151 4.85 -11.89 0.03
N ARG A 152 6.02 -11.55 -0.55
CA ARG A 152 7.29 -12.20 -0.20
C ARG A 152 8.46 -11.24 -0.28
N CYS A 153 9.01 -10.91 0.89
CA CYS A 153 10.28 -10.20 0.98
C CYS A 153 11.44 -11.16 0.66
N HIS A 154 12.38 -10.70 -0.16
CA HIS A 154 13.63 -11.41 -0.49
C HIS A 154 14.86 -10.72 0.12
N LEU A 155 14.64 -9.57 0.78
CA LEU A 155 15.68 -8.83 1.49
C LEU A 155 15.77 -9.35 2.93
N LYS A 156 16.90 -9.12 3.58
CA LYS A 156 17.20 -9.68 4.90
C LYS A 156 16.91 -8.66 6.00
N GLY A 157 16.34 -9.14 7.10
CA GLY A 157 16.11 -8.34 8.31
C GLY A 157 15.09 -7.21 8.14
N ALA A 158 14.86 -6.49 9.25
CA ALA A 158 13.86 -5.43 9.34
C ALA A 158 14.12 -4.26 8.38
N GLU A 159 15.39 -3.92 8.12
CA GLU A 159 15.77 -2.92 7.13
C GLU A 159 15.38 -3.38 5.71
N GLY A 160 15.64 -4.65 5.40
CA GLY A 160 15.21 -5.26 4.14
C GLY A 160 13.70 -5.22 3.96
N ASP A 161 12.94 -5.52 5.02
CA ASP A 161 11.48 -5.45 4.98
C ASP A 161 10.99 -4.01 4.75
N ALA A 162 11.61 -3.01 5.39
CA ALA A 162 11.27 -1.60 5.19
C ALA A 162 11.51 -1.16 3.74
N LEU A 163 12.69 -1.48 3.19
CA LEU A 163 13.04 -1.17 1.80
C LEU A 163 12.14 -1.90 0.81
N HIS A 164 11.82 -3.17 1.08
CA HIS A 164 10.94 -3.96 0.22
C HIS A 164 9.55 -3.34 0.11
N VAL A 165 8.95 -2.96 1.24
CA VAL A 165 7.63 -2.32 1.29
C VAL A 165 7.60 -1.00 0.50
N LEU A 166 8.61 -0.16 0.70
CA LEU A 166 8.75 1.10 -0.05
C LEU A 166 8.91 0.83 -1.55
N GLY A 167 9.72 -0.16 -1.93
CA GLY A 167 9.89 -0.59 -3.31
C GLY A 167 8.60 -1.10 -3.95
N CYS A 168 7.81 -1.91 -3.24
CA CYS A 168 6.49 -2.37 -3.70
C CYS A 168 5.54 -1.19 -3.94
N ALA A 169 5.49 -0.24 -3.00
CA ALA A 169 4.65 0.96 -3.10
C ALA A 169 5.07 1.87 -4.26
N ALA A 170 6.37 2.11 -4.42
CA ALA A 170 6.90 2.85 -5.56
C ALA A 170 6.56 2.16 -6.89
N GLY A 171 6.73 0.84 -6.96
CA GLY A 171 6.37 0.03 -8.13
C GLY A 171 4.88 0.16 -8.50
N TYR A 172 3.98 0.17 -7.52
CA TYR A 172 2.56 0.41 -7.75
C TYR A 172 2.30 1.81 -8.34
N ASN A 173 2.86 2.85 -7.73
CA ASN A 173 2.69 4.23 -8.19
C ASN A 173 3.28 4.45 -9.59
N LEU A 174 4.44 3.84 -9.90
CA LEU A 174 5.04 3.90 -11.23
C LEU A 174 4.17 3.21 -12.28
N ARG A 175 3.61 2.03 -11.98
CA ARG A 175 2.65 1.35 -12.87
C ARG A 175 1.42 2.22 -13.13
N TRP A 176 0.92 2.90 -12.09
CA TRP A 176 -0.19 3.85 -12.22
C TRP A 176 0.17 5.01 -13.16
N LEU A 177 1.36 5.61 -13.01
CA LEU A 177 1.84 6.68 -13.88
C LEU A 177 2.03 6.22 -15.33
N LEU A 178 2.62 5.03 -15.53
CA LEU A 178 2.83 4.46 -16.86
C LEU A 178 1.52 4.22 -17.62
N ARG A 179 0.43 3.86 -16.94
CA ARG A 179 -0.91 3.74 -17.55
C ARG A 179 -1.40 5.10 -18.09
N TRP A 180 -1.17 6.18 -17.36
CA TRP A 180 -1.51 7.54 -17.82
C TRP A 180 -0.65 7.98 -19.01
N ILE A 181 0.65 7.67 -18.98
CA ILE A 181 1.55 7.96 -20.10
C ILE A 181 1.11 7.18 -21.35
N ALA A 182 0.79 5.89 -21.21
CA ALA A 182 0.31 5.07 -22.32
C ALA A 182 -1.01 5.60 -22.89
N PHE A 183 -1.95 6.00 -22.02
CA PHE A 183 -3.21 6.63 -22.43
C PHE A 183 -2.98 7.94 -23.19
N LEU A 184 -2.12 8.82 -22.68
CA LEU A 184 -1.78 10.08 -23.33
C LEU A 184 -1.16 9.85 -24.71
N ARG A 185 -0.26 8.87 -24.84
CA ARG A 185 0.35 8.50 -26.13
C ARG A 185 -0.70 8.00 -27.13
N ALA A 186 -1.61 7.14 -26.71
CA ALA A 186 -2.71 6.65 -27.56
C ALA A 186 -3.63 7.79 -27.99
N TRP A 187 -3.96 8.71 -27.07
CA TRP A 187 -4.78 9.89 -27.35
C TRP A 187 -4.12 10.83 -28.38
N LEU A 188 -2.83 11.13 -28.21
CA LEU A 188 -2.07 11.95 -29.16
C LEU A 188 -2.00 11.31 -30.56
N GLN A 189 -1.83 9.99 -30.64
CA GLN A 189 -1.85 9.26 -31.91
C GLN A 189 -3.22 9.35 -32.61
N ALA A 190 -4.31 9.18 -31.85
CA ALA A 190 -5.67 9.30 -32.38
C ALA A 190 -5.98 10.73 -32.88
N MET A 191 -5.51 11.76 -32.17
CA MET A 191 -5.65 13.17 -32.58
C MET A 191 -4.89 13.44 -33.90
N ARG A 192 -3.64 12.95 -34.02
CA ARG A 192 -2.85 13.08 -35.25
C ARG A 192 -3.50 12.39 -36.45
N ALA A 193 -4.04 11.18 -36.24
CA ALA A 193 -4.76 10.44 -37.28
C ALA A 193 -5.98 11.24 -37.78
N ARG A 194 -6.78 11.81 -36.86
CA ARG A 194 -7.94 12.65 -37.22
C ARG A 194 -7.57 13.90 -38.02
N SER A 195 -6.47 14.58 -37.67
CA SER A 195 -6.01 15.73 -38.44
C SER A 195 -5.58 15.38 -39.86
N SER A 196 -5.00 14.19 -40.09
CA SER A 196 -4.61 13.73 -41.44
C SER A 196 -5.79 13.34 -42.33
N THR A 197 -6.89 12.84 -41.76
CA THR A 197 -8.08 12.43 -42.54
C THR A 197 -8.96 13.60 -42.96
N SER A 198 -8.93 14.72 -42.21
CA SER A 198 -9.74 15.89 -42.54
C SER A 198 -9.23 16.67 -43.76
N SER A 199 -7.96 16.56 -44.11
CA SER A 199 -7.37 17.25 -45.27
C SER A 199 -7.59 16.51 -46.59
N SER A 200 -7.69 15.17 -46.58
CA SER A 200 -7.88 14.38 -47.81
C SER A 200 -9.35 14.36 -48.29
N ALA A 201 -10.33 14.49 -47.39
CA ALA A 201 -11.75 14.50 -47.75
C ALA A 201 -12.21 15.84 -48.38
N VAL A 202 -11.56 16.96 -48.07
CA VAL A 202 -11.92 18.29 -48.61
C VAL A 202 -11.43 18.45 -50.05
N TRP A 203 -10.28 17.88 -50.42
CA TRP A 203 -9.76 17.95 -51.78
C TRP A 203 -10.55 17.12 -52.80
N GLN A 204 -11.17 16.00 -52.40
CA GLN A 204 -11.99 15.20 -53.32
C GLN A 204 -13.37 15.81 -53.61
N ARG A 205 -13.92 16.61 -52.69
CA ARG A 205 -15.23 17.25 -52.89
C ARG A 205 -15.18 18.53 -53.73
N THR A 206 -14.01 19.16 -53.82
CA THR A 206 -13.84 20.41 -54.57
C THR A 206 -13.51 20.17 -56.05
N MET A 207 -12.97 19.00 -56.41
CA MET A 207 -12.74 18.64 -57.83
C MET A 207 -13.95 18.02 -58.54
N ALA A 208 -14.98 17.56 -57.81
CA ALA A 208 -16.16 16.93 -58.41
C ALA A 208 -17.27 17.91 -58.86
N PHE A 209 -17.11 19.21 -58.59
CA PHE A 209 -18.08 20.27 -58.95
C PHE A 209 -17.56 21.25 -60.02
N GLY A 210 -16.43 20.94 -60.67
CA GLY A 210 -15.77 21.80 -61.64
C GLY A 210 -15.48 21.12 -62.98
N ALA A 211 -16.41 20.33 -63.50
CA ALA A 211 -16.37 19.75 -64.84
C ALA A 211 -17.76 19.83 -65.49
#